data_AF-A0A3N5EIP3-F1
#
_entry.id   AF-A0A3N5EIP3-F1
#
_cell.length_a   1.000
_cell.length_b   1.000
_cell.length_c   1.000
_cell.angle_alpha   90.00
_cell.angle_beta   90.00
_cell.angle_gamma   90.00
#
_symmetry.space_group_name_H-M   'P 1'
#
loop_
_entity.id
_entity.type
_entity.pdbx_description
1 polymer ?
#
loop_
_entity_poly.entity_id
_entity_poly.type
_entity_poly.pdbx_seq_one_letter_code
_entity_poly.pdbx_strand_id
1 'polypeptide(L)'
;KIWKEVSVRYYIFDVLFLLNANLGLFTLGLKEAFPESGLIPFFVTQSAYFLGSSFPLSISVMGFLYTYAWRDSSKRALIKTLFSLWFYIFVGGVLIFLIVILIGHYFGMMLVSHILLFGVMALLGGFALYLYNFFKTSFHHPALAFLLSGLALLFATSAFGIMNIYYIKGIPFGFHPPIRIDKMWIYHSHTHAALLGWITFSFIGMIYIVIPSILRTASLEKLRSEQALSALLDSRTMKRAFRQLTLMLLSSTGVMLGFFLDNDMLLGSAGVVFGCSVAYLLKNLNTELYRETLTTLETHAK
;
A
#
# COMPACT_ATOMS: atom_id res chain seq x y z
N LYS A 1 1.30 -13.89 -24.63
CA LYS A 1 -0.03 -13.39 -24.20
C LYS A 1 0.03 -12.70 -22.83
N ILE A 2 0.66 -13.33 -21.81
CA ILE A 2 0.78 -12.83 -20.42
C ILE A 2 1.33 -11.39 -20.32
N TRP A 3 2.43 -11.06 -21.01
CA TRP A 3 3.03 -9.72 -20.99
C TRP A 3 2.19 -8.59 -21.62
N LYS A 4 1.13 -8.93 -22.38
CA LYS A 4 0.22 -7.93 -22.97
C LYS A 4 -0.84 -7.43 -21.98
N GLU A 5 -1.04 -8.15 -20.89
CA GLU A 5 -1.96 -7.77 -19.83
C GLU A 5 -1.21 -7.02 -18.73
N VAL A 6 -1.65 -5.77 -18.47
CA VAL A 6 -1.01 -4.88 -17.50
C VAL A 6 -1.11 -5.47 -16.09
N SER A 7 -2.31 -5.83 -15.64
CA SER A 7 -2.55 -6.38 -14.30
C SER A 7 -1.74 -7.64 -14.01
N VAL A 8 -1.61 -8.54 -14.99
CA VAL A 8 -0.84 -9.78 -14.84
C VAL A 8 0.64 -9.49 -14.60
N ARG A 9 1.22 -8.47 -15.26
CA ARG A 9 2.60 -8.05 -15.01
C ARG A 9 2.80 -7.56 -13.59
N TYR A 10 1.86 -6.76 -13.09
CA TYR A 10 1.87 -6.34 -11.69
C TYR A 10 1.85 -7.57 -10.77
N TYR A 11 0.87 -8.47 -10.89
CA TYR A 11 0.79 -9.64 -10.00
C TYR A 11 2.01 -10.57 -10.05
N ILE A 12 2.59 -10.82 -11.22
CA ILE A 12 3.80 -11.65 -11.32
C ILE A 12 4.97 -11.03 -10.55
N PHE A 13 5.21 -9.73 -10.74
CA PHE A 13 6.32 -9.07 -10.04
C PHE A 13 6.06 -8.89 -8.55
N ASP A 14 4.81 -8.69 -8.15
CA ASP A 14 4.41 -8.75 -6.75
C ASP A 14 4.82 -10.10 -6.12
N VAL A 15 4.43 -11.23 -6.73
CA VAL A 15 4.82 -12.56 -6.23
C VAL A 15 6.35 -12.74 -6.20
N LEU A 16 7.08 -12.25 -7.22
CA LEU A 16 8.55 -12.34 -7.25
C LEU A 16 9.21 -11.51 -6.14
N PHE A 17 8.75 -10.29 -5.91
CA PHE A 17 9.28 -9.47 -4.82
C PHE A 17 8.90 -10.04 -3.45
N LEU A 18 7.69 -10.59 -3.28
CA LEU A 18 7.29 -11.28 -2.04
C LEU A 18 8.16 -12.51 -1.79
N LEU A 19 8.45 -13.30 -2.82
CA LEU A 19 9.36 -14.43 -2.72
C LEU A 19 10.76 -13.96 -2.27
N ASN A 20 11.30 -12.92 -2.91
CA ASN A 20 12.59 -12.34 -2.53
C ASN A 20 12.58 -11.80 -1.08
N ALA A 21 11.50 -11.15 -0.66
CA ALA A 21 11.34 -10.68 0.70
C ALA A 21 11.31 -11.85 1.70
N ASN A 22 10.56 -12.91 1.41
CA ASN A 22 10.47 -14.09 2.27
C ASN A 22 11.82 -14.83 2.36
N LEU A 23 12.58 -14.91 1.26
CA LEU A 23 13.95 -15.41 1.30
C LEU A 23 14.83 -14.54 2.21
N GLY A 24 14.73 -13.21 2.09
CA GLY A 24 15.43 -12.27 2.98
C GLY A 24 15.05 -12.43 4.45
N LEU A 25 13.77 -12.65 4.76
CA LEU A 25 13.27 -12.92 6.11
C LEU A 25 13.80 -14.25 6.66
N PHE A 26 13.79 -15.29 5.83
CA PHE A 26 14.33 -16.59 6.20
C PHE A 26 15.82 -16.50 6.50
N THR A 27 16.59 -15.82 5.64
CA THR A 27 18.03 -15.59 5.86
C THR A 27 18.27 -14.72 7.10
N LEU A 28 17.44 -13.70 7.37
CA LEU A 28 17.53 -12.95 8.61
C LEU A 28 17.25 -13.84 9.83
N GLY A 29 16.24 -14.71 9.77
CA GLY A 29 15.94 -15.66 10.85
C GLY A 29 17.11 -16.61 11.13
N LEU A 30 17.79 -17.10 10.09
CA LEU A 30 19.00 -17.89 10.24
C LEU A 30 20.15 -17.10 10.88
N LYS A 31 20.28 -15.81 10.57
CA LYS A 31 21.31 -14.93 11.15
C LYS A 31 21.09 -14.74 12.65
N GLU A 32 19.84 -14.50 13.05
CA GLU A 32 19.46 -14.34 14.46
C GLU A 32 19.56 -15.67 15.23
N ALA A 33 19.26 -16.80 14.58
CA ALA A 33 19.36 -18.13 15.21
C ALA A 33 20.81 -18.62 15.34
N PHE A 34 21.70 -18.24 14.40
CA PHE A 34 23.09 -18.68 14.35
C PHE A 34 24.05 -17.49 14.13
N PRO A 35 24.14 -16.54 15.09
CA PRO A 35 24.89 -15.30 14.92
C PRO A 35 26.40 -15.52 14.69
N GLU A 36 26.95 -16.58 15.29
CA GLU A 36 28.38 -16.92 15.21
C GLU A 36 28.78 -17.56 13.86
N SER A 37 27.82 -17.90 13.00
CA SER A 37 28.12 -18.65 11.77
C SER A 37 28.89 -17.85 10.72
N GLY A 38 28.80 -16.51 10.74
CA GLY A 38 29.43 -15.61 9.77
C GLY A 38 29.02 -15.80 8.29
N LEU A 39 28.20 -16.80 7.99
CA LEU A 39 27.76 -17.19 6.65
C LEU A 39 26.82 -16.17 6.01
N ILE A 40 26.08 -15.44 6.84
CA ILE A 40 25.05 -14.51 6.37
C ILE A 40 25.62 -13.10 6.32
N PRO A 41 25.60 -12.45 5.15
CA PRO A 41 26.18 -11.13 5.00
C PRO A 41 25.57 -10.10 5.96
N PHE A 42 26.41 -9.20 6.47
CA PHE A 42 25.99 -8.17 7.44
C PHE A 42 24.84 -7.29 6.92
N PHE A 43 24.77 -7.07 5.61
CA PHE A 43 23.74 -6.26 4.96
C PHE A 43 22.34 -6.91 4.95
N VAL A 44 22.23 -8.21 5.26
CA VAL A 44 20.93 -8.85 5.52
C VAL A 44 20.42 -8.32 6.86
N THR A 45 19.53 -7.33 6.77
CA THR A 45 18.95 -6.59 7.88
C THR A 45 17.43 -6.58 7.76
N GLN A 46 16.74 -6.25 8.84
CA GLN A 46 15.29 -5.98 8.81
C GLN A 46 14.93 -4.92 7.75
N SER A 47 15.81 -3.93 7.54
CA SER A 47 15.62 -2.90 6.50
C SER A 47 15.73 -3.48 5.09
N ALA A 48 16.63 -4.45 4.84
CA ALA A 48 16.71 -5.14 3.55
C ALA A 48 15.48 -6.00 3.27
N TYR A 49 14.94 -6.68 4.29
CA TYR A 49 13.65 -7.36 4.21
C TYR A 49 12.52 -6.38 3.88
N PHE A 50 12.46 -5.26 4.60
CA PHE A 50 11.43 -4.25 4.43
C PHE A 50 11.44 -3.61 3.03
N LEU A 51 12.64 -3.37 2.51
CA LEU A 51 12.83 -2.93 1.13
C LEU A 51 12.24 -3.96 0.15
N GLY A 52 12.46 -5.25 0.38
CA GLY A 52 11.91 -6.33 -0.43
C GLY A 52 10.39 -6.52 -0.30
N SER A 53 9.81 -6.29 0.89
CA SER A 53 8.40 -6.62 1.20
C SER A 53 7.42 -5.46 0.97
N SER A 54 7.87 -4.21 1.03
CA SER A 54 7.02 -3.02 0.86
C SER A 54 6.67 -2.71 -0.61
N PHE A 55 7.59 -2.97 -1.55
CA PHE A 55 7.34 -2.81 -2.99
C PHE A 55 6.30 -3.77 -3.59
N PRO A 56 6.29 -5.08 -3.30
CA PRO A 56 5.29 -6.01 -3.86
C PRO A 56 3.86 -5.58 -3.57
N LEU A 57 3.59 -5.22 -2.31
CA LEU A 57 2.28 -4.74 -1.86
C LEU A 57 1.83 -3.51 -2.66
N SER A 58 2.79 -2.69 -3.11
CA SER A 58 2.51 -1.55 -3.97
C SER A 58 2.04 -1.95 -5.37
N ILE A 59 2.67 -2.99 -5.92
CA ILE A 59 2.43 -3.49 -7.26
C ILE A 59 1.05 -4.17 -7.32
N SER A 60 0.68 -4.94 -6.30
CA SER A 60 -0.64 -5.56 -6.19
C SER A 60 -1.78 -4.53 -6.20
N VAL A 61 -1.65 -3.45 -5.42
CA VAL A 61 -2.63 -2.36 -5.37
C VAL A 61 -2.76 -1.65 -6.72
N MET A 62 -1.65 -1.40 -7.42
CA MET A 62 -1.70 -0.79 -8.75
C MET A 62 -2.34 -1.71 -9.80
N GLY A 63 -2.08 -3.01 -9.73
CA GLY A 63 -2.73 -4.01 -10.58
C GLY A 63 -4.24 -4.10 -10.32
N PHE A 64 -4.64 -4.02 -9.05
CA PHE A 64 -6.03 -3.94 -8.61
C PHE A 64 -6.70 -2.67 -9.14
N LEU A 65 -6.09 -1.51 -8.89
CA LEU A 65 -6.57 -0.20 -9.34
C LEU A 65 -6.77 -0.15 -10.86
N TYR A 66 -5.80 -0.60 -11.64
CA TYR A 66 -5.94 -0.69 -13.10
C TYR A 66 -7.15 -1.55 -13.49
N THR A 67 -7.29 -2.72 -12.85
CA THR A 67 -8.33 -3.70 -13.18
C THR A 67 -9.73 -3.16 -12.90
N TYR A 68 -9.91 -2.42 -11.80
CA TYR A 68 -11.24 -2.04 -11.31
C TYR A 68 -11.62 -0.58 -11.56
N ALA A 69 -10.68 0.35 -11.62
CA ALA A 69 -11.00 1.77 -11.81
C ALA A 69 -10.88 2.24 -13.27
N TRP A 70 -10.00 1.62 -14.07
CA TRP A 70 -9.63 2.22 -15.35
C TRP A 70 -9.68 1.32 -16.59
N ARG A 71 -9.74 0.00 -16.40
CA ARG A 71 -9.74 -0.97 -17.51
C ARG A 71 -10.82 -0.67 -18.56
N ASP A 72 -11.99 -0.23 -18.13
CA ASP A 72 -13.16 -0.01 -18.99
C ASP A 72 -13.51 1.47 -19.18
N SER A 73 -12.57 2.36 -18.84
CA SER A 73 -12.73 3.79 -19.10
C SER A 73 -12.81 4.10 -20.61
N SER A 74 -13.47 5.20 -20.96
CA SER A 74 -13.54 5.71 -22.34
C SER A 74 -12.17 5.99 -22.97
N LYS A 75 -11.12 6.13 -22.14
CA LYS A 75 -9.72 6.33 -22.54
C LYS A 75 -8.83 5.09 -22.30
N ARG A 76 -9.42 3.88 -22.35
CA ARG A 76 -8.74 2.60 -22.07
C ARG A 76 -7.37 2.45 -22.71
N ALA A 77 -7.21 2.83 -23.99
CA ALA A 77 -5.94 2.69 -24.70
C ALA A 77 -4.83 3.54 -24.07
N LEU A 78 -5.12 4.81 -23.75
CA LEU A 78 -4.18 5.72 -23.10
C LEU A 78 -3.82 5.20 -21.70
N ILE A 79 -4.81 4.80 -20.91
CA ILE A 79 -4.59 4.30 -19.55
C ILE A 79 -3.77 3.01 -19.56
N LYS A 80 -4.06 2.08 -20.48
CA LYS A 80 -3.26 0.87 -20.65
C LYS A 80 -1.79 1.21 -20.90
N THR A 81 -1.52 2.20 -21.75
CA THR A 81 -0.17 2.67 -22.01
C THR A 81 0.46 3.32 -20.78
N LEU A 82 -0.26 4.18 -20.06
CA LEU A 82 0.24 4.85 -18.86
C LEU A 82 0.58 3.87 -17.74
N PHE A 83 -0.32 2.92 -17.43
CA PHE A 83 -0.06 1.90 -16.40
C PHE A 83 1.03 0.92 -16.84
N SER A 84 1.18 0.67 -18.14
CA SER A 84 2.27 -0.14 -18.68
C SER A 84 3.62 0.59 -18.54
N LEU A 85 3.67 1.87 -18.90
CA LEU A 85 4.86 2.69 -18.75
C LEU A 85 5.24 2.82 -17.27
N TRP A 86 4.24 3.09 -16.42
CA TRP A 86 4.41 3.16 -14.97
C TRP A 86 4.96 1.87 -14.39
N PHE A 87 4.46 0.71 -14.84
CA PHE A 87 4.99 -0.58 -14.40
C PHE A 87 6.50 -0.66 -14.62
N TYR A 88 6.99 -0.30 -15.82
CA TYR A 88 8.41 -0.33 -16.13
C TYR A 88 9.21 0.72 -15.35
N ILE A 89 8.68 1.94 -15.18
CA ILE A 89 9.33 2.99 -14.38
C ILE A 89 9.40 2.59 -12.92
N PHE A 90 8.33 2.03 -12.36
CA PHE A 90 8.25 1.68 -10.94
C PHE A 90 9.09 0.44 -10.64
N VAL A 91 8.84 -0.69 -11.31
CA VAL A 91 9.59 -1.93 -11.11
C VAL A 91 11.05 -1.75 -11.50
N GLY A 92 11.30 -1.19 -12.70
CA GLY A 92 12.67 -0.90 -13.15
C GLY A 92 13.35 0.12 -12.25
N GLY A 93 12.65 1.16 -11.83
CA GLY A 93 13.14 2.16 -10.90
C GLY A 93 13.53 1.56 -9.56
N VAL A 94 12.71 0.67 -8.97
CA VAL A 94 13.03 -0.05 -7.73
C VAL A 94 14.27 -0.93 -7.88
N LEU A 95 14.38 -1.68 -8.98
CA LEU A 95 15.54 -2.53 -9.24
C LEU A 95 16.82 -1.70 -9.40
N ILE A 96 16.76 -0.60 -10.15
CA ILE A 96 17.88 0.34 -10.29
C ILE A 96 18.18 0.99 -8.93
N PHE A 97 17.15 1.33 -8.15
CA PHE A 97 17.29 1.93 -6.83
C PHE A 97 18.07 1.01 -5.87
N LEU A 98 17.79 -0.30 -5.90
CA LEU A 98 18.54 -1.29 -5.16
C LEU A 98 20.03 -1.29 -5.54
N ILE A 99 20.33 -1.26 -6.84
CA ILE A 99 21.72 -1.22 -7.32
C ILE A 99 22.44 0.03 -6.82
N VAL A 100 21.84 1.22 -6.99
CA VAL A 100 22.47 2.48 -6.58
C VAL A 100 22.63 2.60 -5.06
N ILE A 101 21.74 1.99 -4.27
CA ILE A 101 21.90 1.86 -2.81
C ILE A 101 23.11 0.98 -2.49
N LEU A 102 23.21 -0.20 -3.11
CA LEU A 102 24.27 -1.17 -2.83
C LEU A 102 25.67 -0.62 -3.14
N ILE A 103 25.81 0.15 -4.23
CA ILE A 103 27.09 0.79 -4.58
C ILE A 103 27.30 2.15 -3.89
N GLY A 104 26.36 2.60 -3.05
CA GLY A 104 26.45 3.88 -2.34
C GLY A 104 26.40 5.12 -3.24
N HIS A 105 25.81 5.03 -4.44
CA HIS A 105 25.82 6.10 -5.43
C HIS A 105 24.72 7.14 -5.13
N TYR A 106 25.05 8.11 -4.28
CA TYR A 106 24.14 9.12 -3.75
C TYR A 106 23.33 9.89 -4.81
N PHE A 107 23.99 10.39 -5.86
CA PHE A 107 23.30 11.11 -6.93
C PHE A 107 22.25 10.24 -7.63
N GLY A 108 22.59 8.96 -7.82
CA GLY A 108 21.69 7.96 -8.40
C GLY A 108 20.49 7.69 -7.51
N MET A 109 20.70 7.54 -6.20
CA MET A 109 19.62 7.42 -5.23
C MET A 109 18.65 8.61 -5.33
N MET A 110 19.18 9.83 -5.28
CA MET A 110 18.35 11.05 -5.38
C MET A 110 17.57 11.11 -6.70
N LEU A 111 18.23 10.87 -7.85
CA LEU A 111 17.59 10.95 -9.17
C LEU A 111 16.45 9.95 -9.29
N VAL A 112 16.70 8.68 -8.95
CA VAL A 112 15.71 7.61 -9.05
C VAL A 112 14.53 7.88 -8.11
N SER A 113 14.77 8.32 -6.88
CA SER A 113 13.69 8.64 -5.94
C SER A 113 12.79 9.79 -6.40
N HIS A 114 13.34 10.81 -7.07
CA HIS A 114 12.52 11.91 -7.62
C HIS A 114 11.68 11.45 -8.82
N ILE A 115 12.24 10.61 -9.71
CA ILE A 115 11.49 10.03 -10.83
C ILE A 115 10.31 9.20 -10.30
N LEU A 116 10.55 8.38 -9.27
CA LEU A 116 9.50 7.60 -8.61
C LEU A 116 8.46 8.51 -7.94
N LEU A 117 8.88 9.56 -7.23
CA LEU A 117 7.97 10.55 -6.62
C LEU A 117 7.04 11.18 -7.67
N PHE A 118 7.59 11.64 -8.80
CA PHE A 118 6.78 12.29 -9.84
C PHE A 118 5.70 11.36 -10.40
N GLY A 119 6.00 10.08 -10.55
CA GLY A 119 4.96 9.16 -11.01
C GLY A 119 3.97 8.77 -9.91
N VAL A 120 4.35 8.75 -8.64
CA VAL A 120 3.39 8.66 -7.52
C VAL A 120 2.46 9.88 -7.53
N MET A 121 2.99 11.09 -7.76
CA MET A 121 2.17 12.31 -7.91
C MET A 121 1.21 12.21 -9.10
N ALA A 122 1.68 11.73 -10.25
CA ALA A 122 0.85 11.56 -11.44
C ALA A 122 -0.30 10.57 -11.19
N LEU A 123 -0.04 9.46 -10.49
CA LEU A 123 -1.07 8.51 -10.10
C LEU A 123 -2.06 9.07 -9.08
N LEU A 124 -1.56 9.74 -8.04
CA LEU A 124 -2.40 10.35 -7.02
C LEU A 124 -3.33 11.40 -7.65
N GLY A 125 -2.79 12.30 -8.48
CA GLY A 125 -3.58 13.32 -9.18
C GLY A 125 -4.57 12.71 -10.17
N GLY A 126 -4.15 11.71 -10.95
CA GLY A 126 -5.03 10.99 -11.88
C GLY A 126 -6.18 10.27 -11.19
N PHE A 127 -5.90 9.60 -10.06
CA PHE A 127 -6.92 8.92 -9.27
C PHE A 127 -7.86 9.90 -8.56
N ALA A 128 -7.32 10.96 -7.97
CA ALA A 128 -8.11 12.00 -7.34
C ALA A 128 -9.09 12.65 -8.33
N LEU A 129 -8.63 12.96 -9.55
CA LEU A 129 -9.49 13.50 -10.59
C LEU A 129 -10.57 12.50 -11.04
N TYR A 130 -10.20 11.22 -11.20
CA TYR A 130 -11.16 10.16 -11.50
C TYR A 130 -12.24 10.06 -10.41
N LEU A 131 -11.83 9.97 -9.15
CA LEU A 131 -12.77 9.87 -8.02
C LEU A 131 -13.62 11.13 -7.88
N TYR A 132 -13.08 12.31 -8.10
CA TYR A 132 -13.86 13.55 -8.08
C TYR A 132 -14.98 13.53 -9.13
N ASN A 133 -14.68 13.10 -10.36
CA ASN A 133 -15.68 12.99 -11.41
C ASN A 133 -16.66 11.84 -11.15
N PHE A 134 -16.17 10.71 -10.65
CA PHE A 134 -17.00 9.56 -10.30
C PHE A 134 -17.96 9.87 -9.16
N PHE A 135 -17.50 10.50 -8.07
CA PHE A 135 -18.33 10.86 -6.93
C PHE A 135 -19.35 11.98 -7.22
N LYS A 136 -19.13 12.79 -8.28
CA LYS A 136 -20.14 13.73 -8.75
C LYS A 136 -21.38 13.04 -9.32
N THR A 137 -21.22 11.90 -9.97
CA THR A 137 -22.28 11.24 -10.74
C THR A 137 -22.73 9.90 -10.13
N SER A 138 -21.89 9.29 -9.30
CA SER A 138 -22.04 7.92 -8.80
C SER A 138 -21.73 7.86 -7.30
N PHE A 139 -22.32 6.89 -6.60
CA PHE A 139 -22.31 6.82 -5.13
C PHE A 139 -20.91 6.55 -4.53
N HIS A 140 -20.65 7.13 -3.35
CA HIS A 140 -19.38 7.09 -2.62
C HIS A 140 -19.05 5.69 -2.06
N HIS A 141 -18.32 4.85 -2.79
CA HIS A 141 -17.84 3.59 -2.24
C HIS A 141 -16.58 3.81 -1.36
N PRO A 142 -16.59 3.39 -0.08
CA PRO A 142 -15.51 3.68 0.86
C PRO A 142 -14.17 3.07 0.46
N ALA A 143 -14.17 1.91 -0.21
CA ALA A 143 -12.94 1.27 -0.66
C ALA A 143 -12.07 2.15 -1.57
N LEU A 144 -12.69 2.95 -2.43
CA LEU A 144 -11.96 3.87 -3.31
C LEU A 144 -11.32 5.01 -2.52
N ALA A 145 -11.98 5.49 -1.47
CA ALA A 145 -11.44 6.49 -0.56
C ALA A 145 -10.28 5.93 0.29
N PHE A 146 -10.36 4.66 0.71
CA PHE A 146 -9.24 3.95 1.34
C PHE A 146 -8.04 3.85 0.39
N LEU A 147 -8.24 3.46 -0.86
CA LEU A 147 -7.18 3.39 -1.87
C LEU A 147 -6.55 4.77 -2.14
N LEU A 148 -7.36 5.84 -2.20
CA LEU A 148 -6.86 7.20 -2.38
C LEU A 148 -6.02 7.65 -1.17
N SER A 149 -6.46 7.32 0.03
CA SER A 149 -5.72 7.60 1.28
C SER A 149 -4.39 6.85 1.33
N GLY A 150 -4.38 5.59 0.87
CA GLY A 150 -3.17 4.83 0.65
C GLY A 150 -2.21 5.57 -0.30
N LEU A 151 -2.68 5.99 -1.48
CA LEU A 151 -1.86 6.72 -2.45
C LEU A 151 -1.31 8.04 -1.90
N ALA A 152 -2.09 8.77 -1.11
CA ALA A 152 -1.64 9.99 -0.45
C ALA A 152 -0.51 9.71 0.55
N LEU A 153 -0.60 8.62 1.31
CA LEU A 153 0.47 8.22 2.23
C LEU A 153 1.66 7.58 1.52
N LEU A 154 1.49 7.01 0.32
CA LEU A 154 2.60 6.64 -0.56
C LEU A 154 3.37 7.89 -1.02
N PHE A 155 2.67 8.96 -1.37
CA PHE A 155 3.31 10.25 -1.68
C PHE A 155 4.12 10.77 -0.47
N ALA A 156 3.54 10.75 0.74
CA ALA A 156 4.26 11.11 1.96
C ALA A 156 5.48 10.20 2.19
N THR A 157 5.34 8.89 2.00
CA THR A 157 6.43 7.90 2.09
C THR A 157 7.57 8.27 1.14
N SER A 158 7.28 8.59 -0.12
CA SER A 158 8.28 9.00 -1.10
C SER A 158 8.99 10.30 -0.70
N ALA A 159 8.25 11.29 -0.18
CA ALA A 159 8.83 12.54 0.31
C ALA A 159 9.79 12.31 1.48
N PHE A 160 9.37 11.56 2.49
CA PHE A 160 10.26 11.19 3.61
C PHE A 160 11.42 10.31 3.18
N GLY A 161 11.25 9.48 2.15
CA GLY A 161 12.33 8.68 1.56
C GLY A 161 13.41 9.56 0.93
N ILE A 162 13.03 10.59 0.18
CA ILE A 162 13.97 11.58 -0.38
C ILE A 162 14.67 12.35 0.73
N MET A 163 13.94 12.80 1.75
CA MET A 163 14.54 13.46 2.92
C MET A 163 15.52 12.54 3.63
N ASN A 164 15.18 11.25 3.79
CA ASN A 164 16.06 10.27 4.38
C ASN A 164 17.38 10.20 3.60
N ILE A 165 17.32 10.02 2.27
CA ILE A 165 18.52 10.01 1.40
C ILE A 165 19.34 11.29 1.60
N TYR A 166 18.70 12.45 1.63
CA TYR A 166 19.38 13.73 1.82
C TYR A 166 20.26 13.75 3.10
N TYR A 167 19.75 13.17 4.18
CA TYR A 167 20.43 13.13 5.47
C TYR A 167 21.31 11.89 5.70
N ILE A 168 21.25 10.85 4.86
CA ILE A 168 22.21 9.72 4.89
C ILE A 168 23.52 10.03 4.17
N LYS A 169 23.67 11.21 3.55
CA LYS A 169 24.87 11.55 2.77
C LYS A 169 26.14 11.36 3.62
N GLY A 170 27.02 10.47 3.17
CA GLY A 170 28.27 10.12 3.88
C GLY A 170 28.14 8.98 4.89
N ILE A 171 26.95 8.40 5.05
CA ILE A 171 26.69 7.21 5.88
C ILE A 171 26.62 5.98 4.96
N PRO A 172 27.48 4.96 5.13
CA PRO A 172 27.40 3.74 4.35
C PRO A 172 26.10 2.97 4.57
N PHE A 173 25.63 2.25 3.54
CA PHE A 173 24.45 1.39 3.67
C PHE A 173 24.68 0.29 4.73
N GLY A 174 23.69 0.06 5.59
CA GLY A 174 23.77 -0.91 6.69
C GLY A 174 24.46 -0.40 7.96
N PHE A 175 24.83 0.88 8.02
CA PHE A 175 25.37 1.49 9.24
C PHE A 175 24.29 1.72 10.30
N HIS A 176 24.68 1.70 11.58
CA HIS A 176 23.79 1.97 12.72
C HIS A 176 24.33 3.15 13.54
N PRO A 177 23.58 4.25 13.70
CA PRO A 177 22.23 4.50 13.18
C PRO A 177 22.20 4.74 11.65
N PRO A 178 21.08 4.44 10.97
CA PRO A 178 20.97 4.52 9.50
C PRO A 178 20.93 5.95 8.96
N ILE A 179 20.68 6.93 9.83
CA ILE A 179 20.66 8.37 9.58
C ILE A 179 21.14 9.05 10.87
N ARG A 180 21.42 10.34 10.83
CA ARG A 180 21.74 11.13 12.02
C ARG A 180 20.61 11.03 13.06
N ILE A 181 20.97 10.86 14.33
CA ILE A 181 20.03 10.62 15.44
C ILE A 181 18.98 11.74 15.54
N ASP A 182 19.40 13.00 15.35
CA ASP A 182 18.53 14.18 15.37
C ASP A 182 17.54 14.27 14.19
N LYS A 183 17.63 13.31 13.26
CA LYS A 183 16.77 13.18 12.07
C LYS A 183 16.08 11.81 12.00
N MET A 184 16.15 11.01 13.07
CA MET A 184 15.59 9.66 13.08
C MET A 184 14.07 9.63 12.89
N TRP A 185 13.38 10.70 13.29
CA TRP A 185 11.96 10.89 13.03
C TRP A 185 11.59 10.79 11.54
N ILE A 186 12.48 11.17 10.62
CA ILE A 186 12.27 11.06 9.16
C ILE A 186 12.23 9.60 8.74
N TYR A 187 13.18 8.81 9.23
CA TYR A 187 13.26 7.38 8.96
C TYR A 187 12.02 6.65 9.49
N HIS A 188 11.61 6.95 10.73
CA HIS A 188 10.39 6.39 11.31
C HIS A 188 9.14 6.84 10.56
N SER A 189 9.03 8.12 10.21
CA SER A 189 7.93 8.68 9.43
C SER A 189 7.81 8.02 8.05
N HIS A 190 8.93 7.84 7.34
CA HIS A 190 8.96 7.10 6.07
C HIS A 190 8.38 5.69 6.22
N THR A 191 8.88 4.96 7.22
CA THR A 191 8.51 3.56 7.45
C THR A 191 7.04 3.42 7.83
N HIS A 192 6.55 4.30 8.71
CA HIS A 192 5.16 4.24 9.17
C HIS A 192 4.17 4.79 8.15
N ALA A 193 4.53 5.78 7.32
CA ALA A 193 3.71 6.17 6.18
C ALA A 193 3.54 5.03 5.18
N ALA A 194 4.59 4.21 4.98
CA ALA A 194 4.51 3.04 4.12
C ALA A 194 3.60 1.95 4.73
N LEU A 195 3.84 1.59 6.00
CA LEU A 195 3.12 0.51 6.70
C LEU A 195 1.66 0.89 7.01
N LEU A 196 1.49 1.91 7.84
CA LEU A 196 0.19 2.34 8.32
C LEU A 196 -0.61 2.94 7.17
N GLY A 197 0.05 3.66 6.27
CA GLY A 197 -0.62 4.35 5.18
C GLY A 197 -0.79 3.49 3.95
N TRP A 198 0.26 3.40 3.15
CA TRP A 198 0.16 2.77 1.84
C TRP A 198 -0.34 1.32 1.91
N ILE A 199 0.24 0.50 2.78
CA ILE A 199 -0.10 -0.92 2.88
C ILE A 199 -1.47 -1.08 3.53
N THR A 200 -1.65 -0.57 4.76
CA THR A 200 -2.86 -0.89 5.54
C THR A 200 -4.12 -0.30 4.90
N PHE A 201 -4.11 0.96 4.47
CA PHE A 201 -5.31 1.55 3.84
C PHE A 201 -5.65 0.86 2.54
N SER A 202 -4.66 0.56 1.69
CA SER A 202 -4.92 -0.08 0.41
C SER A 202 -5.47 -1.49 0.57
N PHE A 203 -4.96 -2.26 1.54
CA PHE A 203 -5.49 -3.58 1.86
C PHE A 203 -6.91 -3.53 2.40
N ILE A 204 -7.20 -2.62 3.33
CA ILE A 204 -8.56 -2.45 3.84
C ILE A 204 -9.52 -2.07 2.71
N GLY A 205 -9.09 -1.17 1.81
CA GLY A 205 -9.85 -0.84 0.59
C GLY A 205 -10.13 -2.08 -0.27
N MET A 206 -9.11 -2.89 -0.57
CA MET A 206 -9.29 -4.13 -1.33
C MET A 206 -10.22 -5.12 -0.61
N ILE A 207 -10.10 -5.29 0.70
CA ILE A 207 -10.95 -6.19 1.50
C ILE A 207 -12.42 -5.76 1.39
N TYR A 208 -12.71 -4.46 1.45
CA TYR A 208 -14.05 -3.90 1.27
C TYR A 208 -14.65 -4.12 -0.12
N ILE A 209 -13.87 -4.62 -1.08
CA ILE A 209 -14.34 -4.97 -2.41
C ILE A 209 -14.40 -6.50 -2.55
N VAL A 210 -13.29 -7.18 -2.24
CA VAL A 210 -13.10 -8.62 -2.50
C VAL A 210 -14.04 -9.47 -1.65
N ILE A 211 -14.08 -9.26 -0.33
CA ILE A 211 -14.89 -10.10 0.57
C ILE A 211 -16.38 -10.01 0.21
N PRO A 212 -16.98 -8.81 0.10
CA PRO A 212 -18.39 -8.70 -0.30
C PRO A 212 -18.68 -9.29 -1.69
N SER A 213 -17.75 -9.16 -2.63
CA SER A 213 -17.94 -9.72 -3.99
C SER A 213 -17.97 -11.24 -3.99
N ILE A 214 -17.05 -11.89 -3.26
CA ILE A 214 -17.00 -13.34 -3.14
C ILE A 214 -18.27 -13.86 -2.47
N LEU A 215 -18.70 -13.24 -1.38
CA LEU A 215 -19.89 -13.62 -0.62
C LEU A 215 -21.16 -13.47 -1.48
N ARG A 216 -21.46 -12.24 -1.92
CA ARG A 216 -22.75 -11.91 -2.55
C ARG A 216 -22.93 -12.42 -3.96
N THR A 217 -21.83 -12.67 -4.67
CA THR A 217 -21.91 -12.91 -6.13
C THR A 217 -21.10 -14.10 -6.60
N ALA A 218 -20.37 -14.79 -5.70
CA ALA A 218 -19.49 -15.91 -6.01
C ALA A 218 -18.52 -15.64 -7.17
N SER A 219 -18.29 -14.36 -7.51
CA SER A 219 -17.56 -13.95 -8.70
C SER A 219 -17.01 -12.55 -8.55
N LEU A 220 -15.79 -12.33 -9.04
CA LEU A 220 -15.20 -11.00 -9.20
C LEU A 220 -15.60 -10.35 -10.54
N GLU A 221 -16.37 -11.02 -11.40
CA GLU A 221 -16.77 -10.46 -12.70
C GLU A 221 -17.75 -9.29 -12.58
N LYS A 222 -18.60 -9.27 -11.55
CA LYS A 222 -19.55 -8.17 -11.32
C LYS A 222 -18.86 -6.86 -10.99
N LEU A 223 -17.60 -6.87 -10.55
CA LEU A 223 -16.81 -5.64 -10.30
C LEU A 223 -16.50 -4.80 -11.54
N ARG A 224 -17.02 -5.18 -12.72
CA ARG A 224 -16.83 -4.52 -14.02
C ARG A 224 -17.93 -3.51 -14.37
N SER A 225 -18.98 -3.33 -13.55
CA SER A 225 -19.99 -2.27 -13.77
C SER A 225 -20.07 -1.31 -12.58
N GLU A 226 -20.23 -0.01 -12.83
CA GLU A 226 -20.29 1.04 -11.78
C GLU A 226 -21.43 0.79 -10.78
N GLN A 227 -22.55 0.23 -11.24
CA GLN A 227 -23.71 -0.14 -10.41
C GLN A 227 -23.45 -1.35 -9.52
N ALA A 228 -22.49 -2.21 -9.86
CA ALA A 228 -22.19 -3.38 -9.07
C ALA A 228 -21.35 -3.06 -7.84
N LEU A 229 -20.44 -2.07 -7.92
CA LEU A 229 -19.61 -1.67 -6.77
C LEU A 229 -20.47 -1.08 -5.65
N SER A 230 -21.45 -0.23 -5.98
CA SER A 230 -22.38 0.37 -5.01
C SER A 230 -23.33 -0.66 -4.37
N ALA A 231 -23.56 -1.79 -5.03
CA ALA A 231 -24.39 -2.88 -4.52
C ALA A 231 -23.64 -3.84 -3.58
N LEU A 232 -22.31 -3.71 -3.44
CA LEU A 232 -21.49 -4.62 -2.63
C LEU A 232 -21.69 -4.44 -1.12
N LEU A 233 -21.86 -3.20 -0.67
CA LEU A 233 -21.98 -2.85 0.74
C LEU A 233 -23.32 -2.18 1.01
N ASP A 234 -23.95 -2.52 2.13
CA ASP A 234 -25.14 -1.79 2.54
C ASP A 234 -24.79 -0.38 3.07
N SER A 235 -25.79 0.50 3.17
CA SER A 235 -25.60 1.89 3.58
C SER A 235 -25.02 2.04 4.99
N ARG A 236 -25.31 1.10 5.89
CA ARG A 236 -24.82 1.11 7.27
C ARG A 236 -23.34 0.73 7.32
N THR A 237 -22.94 -0.31 6.60
CA THR A 237 -21.55 -0.76 6.46
C THR A 237 -20.72 0.31 5.78
N MET A 238 -21.24 0.96 4.72
CA MET A 238 -20.56 2.08 4.08
C MET A 238 -20.29 3.25 5.05
N LYS A 239 -21.31 3.68 5.82
CA LYS A 239 -21.14 4.75 6.82
C LYS A 239 -20.11 4.40 7.89
N ARG A 240 -20.07 3.13 8.34
CA ARG A 240 -19.08 2.65 9.31
C ARG A 240 -17.67 2.60 8.72
N ALA A 241 -17.53 2.19 7.46
CA ALA A 241 -16.26 2.16 6.76
C ALA A 241 -15.68 3.58 6.57
N PHE A 242 -16.51 4.58 6.25
CA PHE A 242 -16.05 5.98 6.21
C PHE A 242 -15.61 6.50 7.58
N ARG A 243 -16.34 6.18 8.65
CA ARG A 243 -15.92 6.55 10.02
C ARG A 243 -14.58 5.90 10.39
N GLN A 244 -14.40 4.63 10.05
CA GLN A 244 -13.14 3.92 10.23
C GLN A 244 -12.02 4.62 9.45
N LEU A 245 -12.26 4.97 8.18
CA LEU A 245 -11.29 5.69 7.36
C LEU A 245 -10.87 7.01 8.01
N THR A 246 -11.81 7.81 8.49
CA THR A 246 -11.52 9.08 9.19
C THR A 246 -10.66 8.87 10.42
N LEU A 247 -11.00 7.90 11.28
CA LEU A 247 -10.21 7.61 12.48
C LEU A 247 -8.79 7.13 12.11
N MET A 248 -8.68 6.30 11.09
CA MET A 248 -7.37 5.84 10.60
C MET A 248 -6.52 6.98 10.04
N LEU A 249 -7.11 7.91 9.28
CA LEU A 249 -6.40 9.08 8.75
C LEU A 249 -5.91 10.02 9.86
N LEU A 250 -6.76 10.28 10.86
CA LEU A 250 -6.40 11.13 11.99
C LEU A 250 -5.30 10.49 12.84
N SER A 251 -5.43 9.20 13.14
CA SER A 251 -4.43 8.48 13.92
C SER A 251 -3.11 8.29 13.16
N SER A 252 -3.12 7.98 11.86
CA SER A 252 -1.88 7.89 11.08
C SER A 252 -1.17 9.24 11.04
N THR A 253 -1.90 10.34 10.85
CA THR A 253 -1.36 11.71 10.94
C THR A 253 -0.80 11.99 12.32
N GLY A 254 -1.52 11.60 13.38
CA GLY A 254 -1.06 11.69 14.77
C GLY A 254 0.26 10.96 15.02
N VAL A 255 0.42 9.75 14.47
CA VAL A 255 1.69 9.00 14.54
C VAL A 255 2.82 9.74 13.83
N MET A 256 2.59 10.28 12.62
CA MET A 256 3.61 11.05 11.90
C MET A 256 4.03 12.30 12.67
N LEU A 257 3.06 13.04 13.22
CA LEU A 257 3.31 14.21 14.06
C LEU A 257 4.02 13.83 15.36
N GLY A 258 3.67 12.70 15.97
CA GLY A 258 4.32 12.18 17.17
C GLY A 258 5.81 11.96 16.96
N PHE A 259 6.22 11.39 15.82
CA PHE A 259 7.64 11.26 15.50
C PHE A 259 8.31 12.62 15.30
N PHE A 260 7.67 13.54 14.56
CA PHE A 260 8.23 14.86 14.31
C PHE A 260 8.40 15.70 15.58
N LEU A 261 7.46 15.60 16.52
CA LEU A 261 7.45 16.34 17.78
C LEU A 261 8.20 15.63 18.92
N ASP A 262 8.74 14.44 18.66
CA ASP A 262 9.35 13.57 19.69
C ASP A 262 8.40 13.36 20.90
N ASN A 263 7.14 13.00 20.61
CA ASN A 263 6.07 12.91 21.59
C ASN A 263 5.53 11.47 21.73
N ASP A 264 6.06 10.74 22.70
CA ASP A 264 5.70 9.34 22.98
C ASP A 264 4.22 9.15 23.33
N MET A 265 3.60 10.11 24.02
CA MET A 265 2.19 10.01 24.39
C MET A 265 1.28 10.11 23.16
N LEU A 266 1.61 11.02 22.24
CA LEU A 266 0.91 11.15 20.96
C LEU A 266 1.13 9.91 20.09
N LEU A 267 2.37 9.39 20.02
CA LEU A 267 2.70 8.15 19.31
C LEU A 267 1.89 6.96 19.84
N GLY A 268 1.91 6.75 21.17
CA GLY A 268 1.22 5.64 21.82
C GLY A 268 -0.30 5.72 21.65
N SER A 269 -0.90 6.88 21.94
CA SER A 269 -2.35 7.07 21.81
C SER A 269 -2.82 6.97 20.37
N ALA A 270 -2.13 7.60 19.41
CA ALA A 270 -2.48 7.51 18.00
C ALA A 270 -2.28 6.09 17.46
N GLY A 271 -1.21 5.40 17.86
CA GLY A 271 -0.96 4.00 17.50
C GLY A 271 -2.05 3.06 18.00
N VAL A 272 -2.50 3.22 19.24
CA VAL A 272 -3.63 2.45 19.81
C VAL A 272 -4.91 2.71 19.03
N VAL A 273 -5.26 3.98 18.77
CA VAL A 273 -6.45 4.34 17.98
C VAL A 273 -6.38 3.73 16.57
N PHE A 274 -5.21 3.75 15.94
CA PHE A 274 -5.00 3.13 14.64
C PHE A 274 -5.24 1.62 14.70
N GLY A 275 -4.60 0.91 15.66
CA GLY A 275 -4.76 -0.54 15.84
C GLY A 275 -6.21 -0.95 16.12
N CYS A 276 -6.89 -0.23 17.00
CA CYS A 276 -8.32 -0.45 17.26
C CYS A 276 -9.17 -0.21 15.99
N SER A 277 -8.83 0.80 15.19
CA SER A 277 -9.52 1.09 13.92
C SER A 277 -9.30 0.00 12.88
N VAL A 278 -8.11 -0.63 12.84
CA VAL A 278 -7.86 -1.81 11.99
C VAL A 278 -8.70 -2.99 12.48
N ALA A 279 -8.69 -3.30 13.78
CA ALA A 279 -9.49 -4.39 14.35
C ALA A 279 -11.01 -4.20 14.13
N TYR A 280 -11.48 -2.95 14.08
CA TYR A 280 -12.86 -2.60 13.78
C TYR A 280 -13.34 -3.08 12.39
N LEU A 281 -12.41 -3.37 11.47
CA LEU A 281 -12.71 -3.99 10.17
C LEU A 281 -13.49 -5.30 10.31
N LEU A 282 -13.08 -6.16 11.25
CA LEU A 282 -13.73 -7.45 11.51
C LEU A 282 -15.19 -7.25 11.91
N LYS A 283 -15.44 -6.27 12.79
CA LYS A 283 -16.80 -5.92 13.22
C LYS A 283 -17.63 -5.34 12.09
N ASN A 284 -17.02 -4.51 11.24
CA ASN A 284 -17.69 -3.95 10.07
C ASN A 284 -18.12 -5.05 9.07
N LEU A 285 -17.24 -5.99 8.77
CA LEU A 285 -17.49 -7.04 7.77
C LEU A 285 -18.31 -8.22 8.31
N ASN A 286 -18.26 -8.51 9.60
CA ASN A 286 -19.11 -9.54 10.22
C ASN A 286 -20.61 -9.30 9.97
N THR A 287 -21.02 -8.04 9.90
CA THR A 287 -22.43 -7.71 9.60
C THR A 287 -22.83 -8.19 8.21
N GLU A 288 -21.89 -8.23 7.26
CA GLU A 288 -22.13 -8.74 5.90
C GLU A 288 -22.03 -10.26 5.82
N LEU A 289 -21.08 -10.87 6.54
CA LEU A 289 -20.89 -12.33 6.60
C LEU A 289 -22.13 -13.06 7.14
N TYR A 290 -22.71 -12.58 8.25
CA TYR A 290 -23.85 -13.26 8.91
C TYR A 290 -25.20 -13.05 8.20
N ARG A 291 -25.35 -11.96 7.44
CA ARG A 291 -26.61 -11.65 6.76
C ARG A 291 -26.88 -12.63 5.62
N GLU A 292 -25.82 -13.09 4.96
CA GLU A 292 -25.91 -14.05 3.85
C GLU A 292 -26.22 -15.48 4.33
N THR A 293 -25.66 -15.88 5.49
CA THR A 293 -25.95 -17.18 6.12
C THR A 293 -27.43 -17.32 6.47
N LEU A 294 -28.06 -16.24 6.94
CA LEU A 294 -29.49 -16.22 7.24
C LEU A 294 -30.35 -16.31 5.98
N THR A 295 -30.01 -15.58 4.91
CA THR A 295 -30.75 -15.66 3.63
C THR A 295 -30.58 -16.99 2.90
N THR A 296 -29.43 -17.66 3.02
CA THR A 296 -29.18 -18.99 2.44
C THR A 296 -29.92 -20.09 3.21
N LEU A 297 -29.99 -19.99 4.53
CA LEU A 297 -30.82 -20.90 5.36
C LEU A 297 -32.32 -20.74 5.05
N GLU A 298 -32.81 -19.52 4.84
CA GLU A 298 -34.22 -19.28 4.49
C GLU A 298 -34.60 -19.73 3.07
N THR A 299 -33.65 -19.72 2.13
CA THR A 299 -33.89 -20.19 0.75
C THR A 299 -33.78 -21.71 0.61
N HIS A 300 -33.04 -22.39 1.49
CA HIS A 300 -33.01 -23.85 1.55
C HIS A 300 -34.08 -24.46 2.48
N ALA A 301 -34.74 -23.65 3.30
CA ALA A 301 -35.87 -24.06 4.14
C ALA A 301 -37.25 -23.91 3.45
N LYS A 302 -37.29 -23.46 2.19
CA LYS A 302 -38.47 -23.41 1.33
C LYS A 302 -38.34 -24.40 0.18
#